data_AF-A0A183CX10-F1
#
_entry.id   AF-A0A183CX10-F1
#
_cell.length_a   1.000
_cell.length_b   1.000
_cell.length_c   1.000
_cell.angle_alpha   90.00
_cell.angle_beta   90.00
_cell.angle_gamma   90.00
#
_symmetry.space_group_name_H-M   'P 1'
#
loop_
_entity.id
_entity.type
_entity.pdbx_description
1 polymer ?
#
loop_
_entity_poly.entity_id
_entity_poly.type
_entity_poly.pdbx_seq_one_letter_code
_entity_poly.pdbx_strand_id
1 'polypeptide(L)'
;MYEKTSRCTSVLEGKISCDSEKFTRETMPGAQYYDGKKLNIPISTEAGMELHERWAHQGISSVMSAIAKQSVENLNEFERSRLYRCSRSAEDIYEHAKCVIRVIDIEPRQKHMEKR
;
A
#
# COMPACT_ATOMS: atom_id res chain seq x y z
N MET A 1 1.54 -26.66 6.98
CA MET A 1 0.66 -25.78 7.78
C MET A 1 -0.42 -25.27 6.84
N TYR A 2 -1.68 -25.67 7.03
CA TYR A 2 -2.80 -25.21 6.19
C TYR A 2 -3.45 -24.02 6.89
N GLU A 3 -3.43 -22.87 6.25
CA GLU A 3 -4.00 -21.63 6.79
C GLU A 3 -5.52 -21.61 6.49
N LYS A 4 -6.34 -21.64 7.53
CA LYS A 4 -7.80 -21.53 7.41
C LYS A 4 -8.13 -20.06 7.17
N THR A 5 -8.56 -19.72 5.96
CA THR A 5 -9.12 -18.38 5.70
C THR A 5 -10.62 -18.53 5.54
N SER A 6 -11.39 -17.99 6.48
CA SER A 6 -12.86 -18.03 6.44
C SER A 6 -13.37 -17.00 5.43
N ARG A 7 -14.09 -17.45 4.39
CA ARG A 7 -14.79 -16.57 3.45
C ARG A 7 -16.27 -16.61 3.80
N CYS A 8 -16.83 -15.49 4.27
CA CYS A 8 -18.24 -15.40 4.64
C CYS A 8 -18.95 -14.63 3.51
N THR A 9 -19.66 -15.33 2.62
CA THR A 9 -20.16 -14.78 1.34
C THR A 9 -21.68 -14.64 1.25
N SER A 10 -22.45 -15.03 2.27
CA SER A 10 -23.90 -14.79 2.26
C SER A 10 -24.49 -14.50 3.64
N VAL A 11 -25.34 -13.47 3.69
CA VAL A 11 -26.28 -13.20 4.77
C VAL A 11 -27.63 -13.73 4.31
N LEU A 12 -27.97 -14.95 4.73
CA LEU A 12 -29.35 -15.43 4.67
C LEU A 12 -29.84 -15.49 6.13
N GLU A 13 -30.90 -14.72 6.40
CA GLU A 13 -31.63 -14.74 7.68
C GLU A 13 -30.78 -14.42 8.93
N GLY A 14 -29.89 -13.42 8.84
CA GLY A 14 -29.19 -12.90 10.03
C GLY A 14 -28.18 -13.86 10.68
N LYS A 15 -27.87 -14.99 10.04
CA LYS A 15 -26.77 -15.88 10.44
C LYS A 15 -25.66 -15.81 9.40
N ILE A 16 -24.47 -15.41 9.83
CA ILE A 16 -23.27 -15.49 9.01
C ILE A 16 -22.87 -16.97 8.93
N SER A 17 -23.12 -17.61 7.79
CA SER A 17 -22.57 -18.93 7.50
C SER A 17 -21.17 -18.76 6.91
N CYS A 18 -20.15 -19.02 7.71
CA CYS A 18 -18.78 -19.06 7.22
C CYS A 18 -18.43 -20.51 6.92
N ASP A 19 -18.44 -20.89 5.63
CA ASP A 19 -17.90 -22.18 5.22
C ASP A 19 -16.38 -22.13 5.35
N SER A 20 -15.84 -23.06 6.14
CA SER A 20 -14.40 -23.27 6.21
C SER A 20 -13.98 -24.10 5.00
N GLU A 21 -13.82 -23.46 3.85
CA GLU A 21 -13.20 -24.10 2.69
C GLU A 21 -11.77 -24.51 3.07
N LYS A 22 -11.49 -25.81 3.02
CA LYS A 22 -10.14 -26.33 3.21
C LYS A 22 -9.38 -26.10 1.91
N PHE A 23 -8.45 -25.15 1.91
CA PHE A 23 -7.51 -24.98 0.81
C PHE A 23 -6.61 -26.22 0.70
N THR A 24 -6.87 -27.05 -0.30
CA THR A 24 -5.98 -28.11 -0.74
C THR A 24 -5.06 -27.56 -1.82
N ARG A 25 -4.03 -28.32 -2.21
CA ARG A 25 -3.14 -27.93 -3.31
C ARG A 25 -3.90 -27.63 -4.61
N GLU A 26 -5.06 -28.26 -4.79
CA GLU A 26 -5.89 -28.17 -5.99
C GLU A 26 -6.97 -27.10 -5.89
N THR A 27 -7.40 -26.73 -4.67
CA THR A 27 -8.45 -25.71 -4.46
C THR A 27 -7.92 -24.34 -4.07
N MET A 28 -6.60 -24.15 -3.98
CA MET A 28 -6.04 -22.81 -3.78
C MET A 28 -6.32 -21.90 -4.98
N PRO A 29 -6.71 -20.63 -4.74
CA PRO A 29 -6.83 -19.66 -5.82
C PRO A 29 -5.47 -19.49 -6.49
N GLY A 30 -5.40 -19.85 -7.77
CA GLY A 30 -4.15 -19.90 -8.54
C GLY A 30 -3.59 -21.29 -8.79
N ALA A 31 -4.13 -22.35 -8.17
CA ALA A 31 -3.73 -23.73 -8.47
C ALA A 31 -3.89 -24.09 -9.95
N GLN A 32 -4.92 -23.55 -10.61
CA GLN A 32 -5.16 -23.70 -12.06
C GLN A 32 -4.06 -23.11 -12.95
N TYR A 33 -3.26 -22.19 -12.40
CA TYR A 33 -2.14 -21.55 -13.11
C TYR A 33 -0.79 -22.18 -12.73
N TYR A 34 -0.78 -23.23 -11.89
CA TYR A 34 0.45 -23.82 -11.37
C TYR A 34 0.80 -25.11 -12.11
N ASP A 35 1.87 -25.07 -12.91
CA ASP A 35 2.34 -26.20 -13.74
C ASP A 35 3.13 -27.25 -12.95
N GLY A 36 3.02 -27.27 -11.61
CA GLY A 36 3.81 -28.14 -10.73
C GLY A 36 5.25 -27.68 -10.47
N LYS A 37 5.75 -26.69 -11.23
CA LYS A 37 7.08 -26.08 -11.05
C LYS A 37 7.02 -24.56 -10.87
N LYS A 38 6.18 -23.90 -11.66
CA LYS A 38 6.03 -22.44 -11.67
C LYS A 38 4.57 -22.05 -11.78
N LEU A 39 4.27 -20.85 -11.30
CA LEU A 39 2.99 -20.19 -11.48
C LEU A 39 3.03 -19.41 -12.80
N ASN A 40 2.08 -19.69 -13.68
CA ASN A 40 1.96 -19.10 -15.00
C ASN A 40 0.58 -18.42 -15.12
N ILE A 41 0.51 -17.18 -14.64
CA ILE A 41 -0.71 -16.38 -14.72
C ILE A 41 -0.72 -15.69 -16.08
N PRO A 42 -1.71 -15.97 -16.95
CA PRO A 42 -1.87 -15.23 -18.19
C PRO A 42 -2.32 -13.80 -17.87
N ILE A 43 -1.49 -12.82 -18.22
CA ILE A 43 -1.78 -11.39 -18.06
C ILE A 43 -1.79 -10.80 -19.47
N SER A 44 -2.81 -10.01 -19.81
CA SER A 44 -2.81 -9.28 -21.08
C SER A 44 -1.72 -8.21 -21.08
N THR A 45 -1.29 -7.77 -22.27
CA THR A 45 -0.25 -6.74 -22.38
C THR A 45 -0.67 -5.46 -21.65
N GLU A 46 -1.94 -5.06 -21.75
CA GLU A 46 -2.51 -3.86 -21.15
C GLU A 46 -2.51 -3.96 -19.61
N ALA A 47 -3.00 -5.08 -19.08
CA ALA A 47 -2.99 -5.33 -17.64
C ALA A 47 -1.55 -5.41 -17.09
N GLY A 48 -0.61 -5.92 -17.88
CA GLY A 48 0.82 -5.93 -17.55
C GLY A 48 1.41 -4.52 -17.47
N MET A 49 1.03 -3.64 -18.40
CA MET A 49 1.45 -2.22 -18.39
C MET A 49 0.86 -1.47 -17.19
N GLU A 50 -0.44 -1.63 -16.91
CA GLU A 50 -1.09 -1.02 -15.75
C GLU A 50 -0.44 -1.49 -14.44
N LEU A 51 -0.15 -2.79 -14.34
CA LEU A 51 0.56 -3.34 -13.19
C LEU A 51 1.93 -2.68 -13.04
N HIS A 52 2.73 -2.64 -14.11
CA HIS A 52 4.05 -2.02 -14.09
C HIS A 52 3.99 -0.55 -13.63
N GLU A 53 3.05 0.24 -14.15
CA GLU A 53 2.83 1.63 -13.73
C GLU A 53 2.48 1.74 -12.24
N ARG A 54 1.58 0.88 -11.75
CA ARG A 54 1.22 0.84 -10.32
C ARG A 54 2.42 0.54 -9.42
N TRP A 55 3.25 -0.41 -9.80
CA TRP A 55 4.47 -0.74 -9.04
C TRP A 55 5.48 0.40 -9.08
N ALA A 56 5.64 1.07 -10.22
CA ALA A 56 6.50 2.26 -10.32
C ALA A 56 6.00 3.39 -9.40
N HIS A 57 4.70 3.67 -9.39
CA HIS A 57 4.08 4.66 -8.51
C HIS A 57 4.23 4.33 -7.02
N GLN A 58 4.11 3.06 -6.63
CA GLN A 58 4.36 2.60 -5.26
C GLN A 58 5.84 2.76 -4.87
N GLY A 59 6.76 2.44 -5.79
CA GLY A 59 8.19 2.64 -5.60
C GLY A 59 8.54 4.11 -5.37
N ILE A 60 8.04 5.02 -6.22
CA ILE A 60 8.24 6.47 -6.07
C ILE A 60 7.66 6.97 -4.75
N SER A 61 6.44 6.55 -4.41
CA SER A 61 5.81 6.86 -3.12
C SER A 61 6.67 6.45 -1.92
N SER A 62 7.33 5.28 -2.00
CA SER A 62 8.23 4.83 -0.94
C SER A 62 9.44 5.75 -0.75
N VAL A 63 10.01 6.24 -1.85
CA VAL A 63 11.15 7.18 -1.83
C VAL A 63 10.72 8.53 -1.24
N MET A 64 9.55 9.05 -1.64
CA MET A 64 8.97 10.27 -1.07
C MET A 64 8.76 10.15 0.44
N SER A 65 8.21 9.02 0.91
CA SER A 65 8.04 8.76 2.35
C SER A 65 9.38 8.72 3.10
N ALA A 66 10.44 8.15 2.51
CA ALA A 66 11.77 8.12 3.12
C ALA A 66 12.37 9.53 3.25
N ILE A 67 12.23 10.36 2.21
CA ILE A 67 12.63 11.78 2.25
C ILE A 67 11.85 12.52 3.33
N ALA A 68 10.52 12.39 3.35
CA ALA A 68 9.69 13.04 4.36
C ALA A 68 10.06 12.62 5.79
N LYS A 69 10.45 11.36 5.98
CA LYS A 69 10.89 10.83 7.29
C LYS A 69 12.18 11.49 7.79
N GLN A 70 13.09 11.90 6.90
CA GLN A 70 14.27 12.68 7.30
C GLN A 70 13.86 14.03 7.91
N SER A 71 12.82 14.64 7.37
CA SER A 71 12.30 15.93 7.83
C SER A 71 11.46 15.84 9.11
N VAL A 72 10.96 14.66 9.45
CA VAL A 72 10.07 14.42 10.61
C VAL A 72 10.73 14.75 11.95
N GLU A 73 12.06 14.64 12.07
CA GLU A 73 12.78 14.94 13.33
C GLU A 73 12.53 16.37 13.82
N ASN A 74 12.37 17.31 12.88
CA ASN A 74 12.21 18.74 13.12
C ASN A 74 10.74 19.19 13.25
N LEU A 75 9.79 18.27 13.03
CA LEU A 75 8.35 18.55 13.06
C LEU A 75 7.77 18.38 14.46
N ASN A 76 6.76 19.20 14.77
CA ASN A 76 5.91 18.98 15.93
C ASN A 76 5.01 17.73 15.72
N GLU A 77 4.43 17.23 16.82
CA GLU A 77 3.59 16.02 16.78
C GLU A 77 2.35 16.17 15.87
N PHE A 78 1.79 17.37 15.79
CA PHE A 78 0.66 17.67 14.91
C PHE A 78 1.01 17.48 13.43
N GLU A 79 2.13 18.05 12.96
CA GLU A 79 2.57 17.93 11.57
C GLU A 79 2.99 16.50 11.23
N ARG A 80 3.57 15.76 12.18
CA ARG A 80 3.86 14.32 12.01
C ARG A 80 2.58 13.50 11.81
N SER A 81 1.61 13.70 12.69
CA SER A 81 0.31 13.01 12.62
C SER A 81 -0.42 13.34 11.31
N ARG A 82 -0.36 14.61 10.90
CA ARG A 82 -0.93 15.08 9.64
C ARG A 82 -0.24 14.46 8.42
N LEU A 83 1.09 14.43 8.37
CA LEU A 83 1.85 13.78 7.31
C LEU A 83 1.46 12.30 7.17
N TYR A 84 1.42 11.58 8.29
CA TYR A 84 1.06 10.16 8.29
C TYR A 84 -0.35 9.90 7.77
N ARG A 85 -1.33 10.69 8.24
CA ARG A 85 -2.72 10.58 7.76
C ARG A 85 -2.84 10.90 6.28
N CYS A 86 -2.22 11.98 5.83
CA CYS A 86 -2.23 12.41 4.43
C CYS A 86 -1.61 11.35 3.52
N SER A 87 -0.42 10.84 3.87
CA SER A 87 0.29 9.85 3.07
C SER A 87 -0.44 8.51 3.03
N ARG A 88 -1.14 8.14 4.11
CA ARG A 88 -1.95 6.92 4.18
C ARG A 88 -3.23 6.99 3.33
N SER A 89 -3.82 8.17 3.19
CA SER A 89 -5.04 8.37 2.40
C SER A 89 -4.78 8.67 0.93
N ALA A 90 -3.53 8.93 0.54
CA ALA A 90 -3.19 9.27 -0.83
C ALA A 90 -3.40 8.07 -1.77
N GLU A 91 -4.17 8.27 -2.83
CA GLU A 91 -4.47 7.21 -3.81
C GLU A 91 -3.49 7.20 -4.99
N ASP A 92 -2.84 8.33 -5.25
CA ASP A 92 -1.88 8.52 -6.32
C ASP A 92 -0.59 9.24 -5.88
N ILE A 93 0.39 9.27 -6.80
CA ILE A 93 1.70 9.88 -6.57
C ILE A 93 1.62 11.40 -6.37
N TYR A 94 0.63 12.07 -6.96
CA TYR A 94 0.49 13.52 -6.90
C TYR A 94 -0.06 13.95 -5.55
N GLU A 95 -1.04 13.21 -5.02
CA GLU A 95 -1.55 13.38 -3.67
C GLU A 95 -0.46 13.11 -2.63
N HIS A 96 0.29 12.03 -2.79
CA HIS A 96 1.40 11.72 -1.90
C HIS A 96 2.47 12.83 -1.93
N ALA A 97 2.84 13.31 -3.12
CA ALA A 97 3.79 14.41 -3.26
C ALA A 97 3.30 15.69 -2.54
N LYS A 98 2.00 16.03 -2.63
CA LYS A 98 1.42 17.18 -1.90
C LYS A 98 1.55 17.02 -0.38
N CYS A 99 1.45 15.80 0.14
CA CYS A 99 1.67 15.53 1.57
C CYS A 99 3.12 15.81 1.97
N VAL A 100 4.08 15.37 1.14
CA VAL A 100 5.51 15.47 1.43
C VAL A 100 6.06 16.89 1.25
N ILE A 101 5.68 17.60 0.19
CA ILE A 101 6.18 18.96 -0.11
C ILE A 101 5.95 19.92 1.07
N ARG A 102 4.78 19.84 1.70
CA ARG A 102 4.46 20.70 2.86
C ARG A 102 5.44 20.53 4.02
N VAL A 103 5.91 19.31 4.24
CA VAL A 103 6.88 18.99 5.29
C VAL A 103 8.26 19.49 4.90
N ILE A 104 8.66 19.29 3.65
CA ILE A 104 9.93 19.82 3.11
C ILE A 104 9.97 21.35 3.19
N ASP A 105 8.85 22.04 2.92
CA ASP A 105 8.75 23.52 2.98
C ASP A 105 8.79 24.08 4.41
N ILE A 106 8.58 23.26 5.43
CA ILE A 106 8.70 23.66 6.85
C ILE A 106 10.18 23.67 7.28
N GLU A 107 10.98 22.70 6.83
CA GLU A 107 12.40 22.59 7.17
C GLU A 107 13.27 23.85 6.91
N PRO A 108 13.16 24.56 5.77
CA PRO A 108 14.01 25.73 5.50
C PRO A 108 13.76 26.87 6.49
N ARG A 109 12.56 26.97 7.10
CA ARG A 109 12.28 28.04 8.08
C ARG A 109 13.00 27.83 9.40
N GLN A 110 13.22 26.60 9.84
CA GLN A 110 13.94 26.35 11.09
C GLN A 110 15.45 26.56 10.96
N LYS A 111 16.07 26.09 9.87
CA LYS A 111 17.51 26.28 9.62
C LYS A 111 17.91 27.75 9.42
N HIS A 112 16.98 28.61 9.02
CA HIS A 112 17.21 30.06 8.92
C HIS A 112 17.00 30.82 10.25
N MET A 113 16.19 30.30 11.18
CA MET A 113 16.01 30.92 12.49
C MET A 113 17.09 30.51 13.49
N GLU A 114 17.72 29.35 13.32
CA GLU A 114 18.82 28.89 14.19
C GLU A 114 20.17 29.56 13.89
N LYS A 115 20.27 30.35 12.80
CA LYS A 115 21.46 31.12 12.43
C LYS A 115 21.38 32.62 12.77
N ARG A 116 20.40 33.07 13.58
CA ARG A 116 20.30 34.46 14.06
C ARG A 116 20.56 34.57 15.55
#